data_AF-A0A7Y7MXE7-F1
#
_entry.id   AF-A0A7Y7MXE7-F1
#
_cell.length_a   1.000
_cell.length_b   1.000
_cell.length_c   1.000
_cell.angle_alpha   90.00
_cell.angle_beta   90.00
_cell.angle_gamma   90.00
#
_symmetry.space_group_name_H-M   'P 1'
#
loop_
_entity.id
_entity.type
_entity.pdbx_description
1 polymer ?
#
loop_
_entity_poly.entity_id
_entity_poly.type
_entity_poly.pdbx_seq_one_letter_code
_entity_poly.pdbx_strand_id
1 'polypeptide(L)' 'MTNLIHSPLSSHKLNSATDYINTTFSANKTDLSAKLDSQKQIVISSSNGTVLKRIQGEDVVKKMNKIDLYV' A
#
# COMPACT_ATOMS: atom_id res chain seq x y z
N MET A 1 -2.12 -22.06 -3.93
CA MET A 1 -1.75 -20.74 -3.38
C MET A 1 -1.85 -19.74 -4.52
N THR A 2 -2.83 -18.84 -4.45
CA THR A 2 -3.25 -18.04 -5.60
C THR A 2 -2.30 -16.85 -5.78
N ASN A 3 -1.66 -16.75 -6.96
CA ASN A 3 -0.74 -15.68 -7.40
C ASN A 3 -1.41 -14.29 -7.51
N LEU A 4 -2.15 -13.86 -6.49
CA LEU A 4 -2.90 -12.61 -6.52
C LEU A 4 -1.95 -11.40 -6.59
N ILE A 5 -0.82 -11.42 -5.89
CA ILE A 5 0.10 -10.25 -5.81
C ILE A 5 0.90 -10.04 -7.11
N HIS A 6 1.12 -11.11 -7.89
CA HIS A 6 1.90 -11.08 -9.13
C HIS A 6 1.08 -10.65 -10.35
N SER A 7 -0.23 -10.51 -10.21
CA SER A 7 -1.07 -10.00 -11.29
C SER A 7 -0.76 -8.53 -11.56
N PRO A 8 -0.66 -8.10 -12.83
CA PRO A 8 -0.52 -6.69 -13.19
C PRO A 8 -1.66 -5.84 -12.60
N LEU A 9 -2.86 -6.42 -12.45
CA LEU A 9 -4.01 -5.78 -11.83
C LEU A 9 -3.76 -5.41 -10.35
N SER A 10 -3.07 -6.28 -9.61
CA SER A 10 -2.75 -6.07 -8.19
C SER A 10 -1.66 -5.03 -8.02
N SER A 11 -0.66 -4.99 -8.90
CA SER A 11 0.34 -3.91 -8.91
C SER A 11 -0.29 -2.54 -9.20
N HIS A 12 -1.24 -2.46 -10.14
CA HIS A 12 -1.98 -1.22 -10.38
C HIS A 12 -2.77 -0.78 -9.14
N LYS A 13 -3.50 -1.70 -8.49
CA LYS A 13 -4.24 -1.40 -7.26
C LYS A 13 -3.34 -0.91 -6.13
N LEU A 14 -2.16 -1.50 -5.98
CA LEU A 14 -1.17 -1.08 -4.98
C LEU A 14 -0.60 0.30 -5.26
N ASN A 15 -0.33 0.63 -6.52
CA ASN A 15 0.07 1.98 -6.90
C ASN A 15 -1.04 2.99 -6.60
N SER A 16 -2.28 2.72 -7.02
CA SER A 16 -3.41 3.61 -6.72
C SER A 16 -3.65 3.79 -5.22
N ALA A 17 -3.49 2.73 -4.42
CA ALA A 17 -3.58 2.83 -2.96
C ALA A 17 -2.44 3.68 -2.36
N THR A 18 -1.22 3.50 -2.87
CA THR A 18 -0.05 4.29 -2.44
C THR A 18 -0.22 5.77 -2.78
N ASP A 19 -0.72 6.08 -3.98
CA ASP A 19 -0.99 7.44 -4.42
C ASP A 19 -2.07 8.10 -3.55
N TYR A 20 -3.17 7.38 -3.28
CA TYR A 20 -4.23 7.86 -2.39
C TYR A 20 -3.70 8.21 -0.99
N ILE A 21 -2.83 7.37 -0.43
CA ILE A 21 -2.20 7.62 0.87
C ILE A 21 -1.33 8.89 0.79
N ASN A 22 -0.52 9.06 -0.26
CA ASN A 22 0.30 10.26 -0.46
C ASN A 22 -0.53 11.54 -0.62
N THR A 23 -1.65 11.47 -1.35
CA THR A 23 -2.59 12.60 -1.47
C THR A 23 -3.17 12.95 -0.11
N THR A 24 -3.52 11.95 0.70
CA THR A 24 -4.04 12.17 2.06
C THR A 24 -2.99 12.81 2.97
N PHE A 25 -1.75 12.36 2.92
CA PHE A 25 -0.65 12.96 3.69
C PHE A 25 -0.39 14.41 3.27
N SER A 26 -0.38 14.69 1.97
CA SER A 26 -0.23 16.05 1.43
C SER A 26 -1.38 16.96 1.88
N ALA A 27 -2.63 16.49 1.80
CA ALA A 27 -3.80 17.25 2.21
C ALA A 27 -3.80 17.58 3.71
N ASN A 28 -3.32 16.64 4.54
CA ASN A 28 -3.18 16.82 5.99
C ASN A 28 -1.88 17.55 6.39
N LYS A 29 -1.06 18.00 5.41
CA LYS A 29 0.24 18.65 5.64
C LYS A 29 1.16 17.86 6.58
N THR A 30 1.13 16.54 6.49
CA THR A 30 1.99 15.67 7.31
C THR A 30 3.34 15.46 6.63
N ASP A 31 4.41 15.34 7.41
CA ASP A 31 5.76 14.99 6.93
C ASP A 31 5.91 13.50 6.59
N LEU A 32 4.85 12.87 6.09
CA LEU A 32 4.78 11.44 5.81
C LEU A 32 4.72 11.19 4.31
N SER A 33 5.31 10.08 3.89
CA SER A 33 5.24 9.59 2.51
C SER A 33 4.98 8.09 2.50
N ALA A 34 4.29 7.62 1.48
CA ALA A 34 4.08 6.21 1.21
C ALA A 34 4.77 5.82 -0.10
N LYS A 35 5.42 4.66 -0.12
CA LYS A 35 6.05 4.09 -1.31
C LYS A 35 5.81 2.59 -1.40
N LEU A 36 5.68 2.08 -2.61
CA LEU A 36 5.64 0.64 -2.87
C LEU A 36 7.07 0.12 -3.00
N ASP A 37 7.45 -0.88 -2.20
CA ASP A 37 8.78 -1.51 -2.29
C ASP A 37 8.82 -2.69 -3.27
N SER A 38 10.01 -3.29 -3.46
CA SER A 38 10.24 -4.42 -4.36
C SER A 38 9.47 -5.70 -3.99
N GLN A 39 9.12 -5.87 -2.71
CA GLN A 39 8.29 -6.94 -2.17
C GLN A 39 6.79 -6.62 -2.23
N LYS A 40 6.39 -5.56 -2.95
CA LYS A 40 4.99 -5.12 -3.10
C LYS A 40 4.34 -4.73 -1.77
N GLN A 41 5.13 -4.22 -0.83
CA GLN A 41 4.63 -3.67 0.44
C GLN A 41 4.49 -2.16 0.34
N ILE A 42 3.43 -1.60 0.91
CA ILE A 42 3.29 -0.16 1.06
C ILE A 42 4.03 0.24 2.33
N VAL A 43 5.12 0.98 2.16
CA VAL A 43 5.99 1.47 3.24
C VAL A 43 5.65 2.93 3.50
N ILE A 44 5.28 3.24 4.75
CA ILE A 44 5.06 4.61 5.21
C ILE A 44 6.30 5.05 5.98
N SER A 45 6.88 6.17 5.54
CA SER A 45 8.06 6.76 6.15
C SER A 45 7.87 8.24 6.43
N SER A 46 8.50 8.74 7.47
CA SER A 46 8.65 10.18 7.70
C SER A 46 9.65 10.80 6.73
N SER A 47 9.62 12.12 6.61
CA SER A 47 10.50 12.93 5.77
C SER A 47 12.00 12.71 6.04
N ASN A 48 12.36 12.32 7.26
CA ASN A 48 13.73 11.95 7.64
C ASN A 48 14.15 10.53 7.22
N GLY A 49 13.29 9.78 6.51
CA GLY A 49 13.56 8.42 6.03
C GLY A 49 13.25 7.30 7.02
N THR A 50 12.77 7.61 8.24
CA THR A 50 12.39 6.59 9.22
C THR A 50 11.13 5.85 8.76
N VAL A 51 11.20 4.53 8.68
CA VAL A 51 10.04 3.68 8.36
C VAL A 51 9.16 3.58 9.60
N LEU A 52 7.94 4.10 9.51
CA LEU A 52 6.96 4.07 10.59
C LEU A 52 6.06 2.84 10.51
N LYS A 53 5.73 2.40 9.30
CA LYS A 53 4.84 1.25 9.09
C LYS A 53 5.09 0.58 7.74
N ARG A 54 4.92 -0.75 7.71
CA ARG A 54 4.83 -1.53 6.47
C ARG A 54 3.48 -2.21 6.40
N ILE A 55 2.84 -2.14 5.25
CA ILE A 55 1.53 -2.75 4.99
C ILE A 55 1.71 -3.77 3.88
N GLN A 56 1.30 -5.01 4.12
CA GLN A 56 1.37 -6.06 3.11
C GLN A 56 0.44 -5.75 1.94
N GLY A 57 0.97 -5.76 0.72
CA GLY A 57 0.17 -5.46 -0.46
C GLY A 57 -0.96 -6.46 -0.70
N GLU A 58 -0.78 -7.72 -0.29
CA GLU A 58 -1.83 -8.73 -0.39
C GLU A 58 -3.07 -8.34 0.43
N ASP A 59 -2.89 -7.84 1.65
CA ASP A 59 -3.99 -7.43 2.52
C ASP A 59 -4.73 -6.21 1.96
N VAL A 60 -3.99 -5.28 1.35
CA VAL A 60 -4.56 -4.12 0.67
C VAL A 60 -5.40 -4.57 -0.52
N VAL A 61 -4.86 -5.45 -1.37
CA VAL A 61 -5.56 -5.96 -2.55
C VAL A 61 -6.79 -6.78 -2.14
N LYS A 62 -6.70 -7.62 -1.11
CA LYS A 62 -7.84 -8.36 -0.56
C LYS A 62 -8.94 -7.41 -0.09
N LYS A 63 -8.59 -6.40 0.71
CA LYS A 63 -9.53 -5.41 1.23
C LYS A 63 -10.17 -4.57 0.12
N MET A 64 -9.40 -4.15 -0.89
CA MET A 64 -9.92 -3.42 -2.05
C MET A 64 -10.85 -4.26 -2.92
N ASN A 65 -10.62 -5.57 -3.00
CA ASN A 65 -11.49 -6.49 -3.73
C ASN A 65 -12.70 -6.96 -2.90
N LYS A 66 -12.88 -6.46 -1.67
CA LYS A 66 -13.89 -6.97 -0.71
C LYS A 66 -13.82 -8.49 -0.56
N ILE A 67 -12.61 -9.05 -0.64
CA ILE A 67 -12.37 -10.45 -0.32
C ILE A 67 -12.33 -10.49 1.21
N ASP A 68 -13.50 -10.60 1.83
CA ASP A 68 -13.63 -10.99 3.23
C ASP A 68 -13.09 -12.42 3.35
N LEU A 69 -11.84 -12.55 3.80
CA LEU A 69 -11.40 -13.81 4.38
C LEU A 69 -12.07 -13.90 5.76
N TYR A 70 -13.29 -14.44 5.78
CA TYR A 70 -13.75 -15.14 6.98
C TYR A 70 -12.80 -16.34 7.16
N VAL A 71 -11.99 -16.29 8.21
CA VAL A 71 -11.33 -17.48 8.77
C VAL A 71 -12.20 -17.98 9.90
#